data_AF-A0A8S0FJ58-F1
#
_entry.id   AF-A0A8S0FJ58-F1
#
_cell.length_a   1.000
_cell.length_b   1.000
_cell.length_c   1.000
_cell.angle_alpha   90.00
_cell.angle_beta   90.00
_cell.angle_gamma   90.00
#
_symmetry.space_group_name_H-M   'P 1'
#
loop_
_entity.id
_entity.type
_entity.pdbx_description
1 polymer ?
#
loop_
_entity_poly.entity_id
_entity_poly.type
_entity_poly.pdbx_seq_one_letter_code
_entity_poly.pdbx_strand_id
1 'polypeptide(L)'
;MKDDAIIILDPVNQDVITDGLNNGIRTFVGGNCTVSLMLMSLGGLFANDLVDWVSVATYQAASGGGARHMRELLTQMGHLYGHVADELANPSSAILDIERKVTTLTRSGELPVDNFGVPLAGSLIPWIDKQLDNGQSREEWKGQAETNKILNTSSVINHPSGRWFMCACRGIALPQPGIHY
;
A
#
# COMPACT_ATOMS: atom_id res chain seq x y z
N MET A 1 -10.43 -14.83 3.33
CA MET A 1 -10.37 -15.33 4.73
C MET A 1 -11.31 -16.51 4.97
N LYS A 2 -11.39 -17.48 4.05
CA LYS A 2 -12.17 -18.71 4.27
C LYS A 2 -11.34 -19.71 5.07
N ASP A 3 -11.99 -20.56 5.86
CA ASP A 3 -11.30 -21.50 6.75
C ASP A 3 -10.62 -22.65 5.98
N ASP A 4 -11.15 -22.99 4.80
CA ASP A 4 -10.64 -24.01 3.88
C ASP A 4 -9.54 -23.51 2.92
N ALA A 5 -8.96 -22.33 3.19
CA ALA A 5 -7.93 -21.72 2.37
C ALA A 5 -6.74 -21.22 3.19
N ILE A 6 -5.53 -21.46 2.69
CA ILE A 6 -4.27 -20.97 3.28
C ILE A 6 -3.74 -19.80 2.46
N ILE A 7 -3.26 -18.78 3.16
CA ILE A 7 -2.52 -17.68 2.53
C ILE A 7 -1.06 -18.10 2.43
N ILE A 8 -0.52 -18.14 1.21
CA ILE A 8 0.84 -18.62 0.94
C ILE A 8 1.86 -17.49 0.97
N LEU A 9 2.91 -17.70 1.75
CA LEU A 9 4.14 -16.92 1.76
C LEU A 9 5.27 -17.85 2.23
N ASP A 10 5.68 -18.78 1.37
CA ASP A 10 6.55 -19.90 1.72
C ASP A 10 7.84 -19.54 2.48
N PRO A 11 8.54 -18.41 2.22
CA PRO A 11 9.73 -18.07 3.02
C PRO A 11 9.41 -17.71 4.48
N VAL A 12 8.13 -17.52 4.81
CA VAL A 12 7.64 -17.14 6.14
C VAL A 12 6.79 -18.24 6.78
N ASN A 13 5.96 -18.96 6.01
CA ASN A 13 5.00 -19.92 6.56
C ASN A 13 4.98 -21.30 5.89
N GLN A 14 6.15 -21.80 5.44
CA GLN A 14 6.28 -23.14 4.84
C GLN A 14 5.68 -24.25 5.72
N ASP A 15 5.82 -24.16 7.04
CA ASP A 15 5.28 -25.17 7.97
C ASP A 15 3.75 -25.21 7.91
N VAL A 16 3.09 -24.04 7.94
CA VAL A 16 1.63 -23.91 7.81
C VAL A 16 1.13 -24.47 6.48
N ILE A 17 1.86 -24.22 5.38
CA ILE A 17 1.52 -24.75 4.05
C ILE A 17 1.61 -26.28 4.05
N THR A 18 2.67 -26.83 4.62
CA THR A 18 2.92 -28.27 4.69
C THR A 18 1.84 -28.98 5.52
N ASP A 19 1.49 -28.43 6.67
CA ASP A 19 0.40 -28.92 7.52
C ASP A 19 -0.94 -28.86 6.80
N GLY A 20 -1.19 -27.78 6.06
CA GLY A 20 -2.37 -27.65 5.21
C GLY A 20 -2.48 -28.76 4.16
N LEU A 21 -1.39 -29.04 3.44
CA LEU A 21 -1.32 -30.12 2.45
C LEU A 21 -1.60 -31.48 3.09
N ASN A 22 -0.99 -31.76 4.25
CA ASN A 22 -1.19 -33.00 5.01
C ASN A 22 -2.64 -33.17 5.50
N ASN A 23 -3.31 -32.05 5.83
CA ASN A 23 -4.70 -32.02 6.27
C ASN A 23 -5.71 -31.88 5.12
N GLY A 24 -5.27 -32.00 3.86
CA GLY A 24 -6.13 -32.03 2.69
C GLY A 24 -6.65 -30.67 2.22
N ILE A 25 -6.07 -29.56 2.68
CA ILE A 25 -6.34 -28.22 2.11
C ILE A 25 -5.89 -28.18 0.66
N ARG A 26 -6.77 -27.70 -0.23
CA ARG A 26 -6.52 -27.61 -1.67
C ARG A 26 -6.54 -26.19 -2.22
N THR A 27 -6.85 -25.22 -1.37
CA THR A 27 -6.98 -23.81 -1.78
C THR A 27 -5.86 -22.99 -1.16
N PHE A 28 -4.96 -22.53 -2.03
CA PHE A 28 -3.80 -21.72 -1.68
C PHE A 28 -3.92 -20.37 -2.40
N VAL A 29 -3.85 -19.28 -1.65
CA VAL A 29 -4.12 -17.93 -2.16
C VAL A 29 -2.95 -17.01 -1.79
N GLY A 30 -2.49 -16.20 -2.73
CA GLY A 30 -1.48 -15.18 -2.44
C GLY A 30 -2.02 -14.13 -1.47
N GLY A 31 -1.19 -13.68 -0.54
CA GLY A 31 -1.52 -12.58 0.37
C GLY A 31 -1.54 -11.21 -0.32
N ASN A 32 -2.07 -10.22 0.38
CA ASN A 32 -2.01 -8.83 0.01
C ASN A 32 -0.53 -8.40 -0.11
N CYS A 33 -0.25 -7.64 -1.17
CA CYS A 33 1.07 -7.14 -1.49
C CYS A 33 1.78 -6.42 -0.32
N THR A 34 1.07 -5.66 0.52
CA THR A 34 1.69 -4.93 1.63
C THR A 34 2.07 -5.85 2.78
N VAL A 35 1.21 -6.83 3.10
CA VAL A 35 1.47 -7.86 4.10
C VAL A 35 2.62 -8.74 3.69
N SER A 36 2.62 -9.23 2.45
CA SER A 36 3.70 -10.07 1.94
C SER A 36 5.05 -9.36 1.96
N LEU A 37 5.12 -8.09 1.50
CA LEU A 37 6.36 -7.31 1.53
C LEU A 37 6.85 -7.02 2.95
N MET A 38 5.93 -6.72 3.88
CA MET A 38 6.26 -6.50 5.28
C MET A 38 6.83 -7.78 5.92
N LEU A 39 6.16 -8.92 5.74
CA LEU A 39 6.59 -10.20 6.32
C LEU A 39 7.87 -10.73 5.67
N MET A 40 8.09 -10.51 4.37
CA MET A 40 9.39 -10.82 3.75
C MET A 40 10.54 -9.98 4.34
N SER A 41 10.24 -8.76 4.81
CA SER A 41 11.26 -7.85 5.38
C SER A 41 11.49 -8.08 6.87
N LEU A 42 10.44 -8.39 7.62
CA LEU A 42 10.46 -8.50 9.09
C LEU A 42 10.24 -9.93 9.60
N GLY A 43 10.18 -10.92 8.71
CA GLY A 43 9.79 -12.29 9.06
C GLY A 43 10.58 -12.88 10.22
N GLY A 44 11.87 -12.53 10.34
CA GLY A 44 12.71 -12.95 11.46
C GLY A 44 12.24 -12.44 12.83
N LEU A 45 11.70 -11.22 12.92
CA LEU A 45 11.17 -10.68 14.18
C LEU A 45 9.90 -11.43 14.60
N PHE A 46 9.02 -11.71 13.65
CA PHE A 46 7.80 -12.49 13.89
C PHE A 46 8.11 -13.96 14.23
N ALA A 47 9.06 -14.58 13.53
CA ALA A 47 9.46 -15.97 13.76
C ALA A 47 10.09 -16.20 15.15
N ASN A 48 10.63 -15.16 15.77
CA ASN A 48 11.21 -15.21 17.11
C ASN A 48 10.28 -14.61 18.20
N ASP A 49 9.01 -14.35 17.88
CA ASP A 49 8.00 -13.83 18.81
C ASP A 49 8.42 -12.50 19.49
N LEU A 50 9.10 -11.63 18.75
CA LEU A 50 9.65 -10.37 19.27
C LEU A 50 8.74 -9.16 19.06
N VAL A 51 7.59 -9.34 18.40
CA VAL A 51 6.72 -8.26 17.94
C VAL A 51 5.43 -8.25 18.76
N ASP A 52 5.24 -7.18 19.54
CA ASP A 52 4.02 -6.98 20.34
C ASP A 52 2.89 -6.36 19.49
N TRP A 53 3.24 -5.33 18.71
CA TRP A 53 2.33 -4.68 17.77
C TRP A 53 3.10 -4.01 16.63
N VAL A 54 2.40 -3.76 15.51
CA VAL A 54 2.99 -3.07 14.34
C VAL A 54 2.06 -1.96 13.84
N SER A 55 2.55 -0.73 13.85
CA SER A 55 1.93 0.38 13.13
C SER A 55 2.64 0.57 11.80
N VAL A 56 1.87 0.76 10.72
CA VAL A 56 2.39 0.83 9.36
C VAL A 56 1.91 2.10 8.68
N ALA A 57 2.83 2.85 8.06
CA ALA A 57 2.49 3.86 7.08
C ALA A 57 2.97 3.42 5.69
N THR A 58 2.03 3.17 4.77
CA THR A 58 2.39 2.70 3.43
C THR A 58 2.40 3.84 2.43
N TYR A 59 3.28 3.73 1.45
CA TYR A 59 3.32 4.51 0.23
C TYR A 59 3.14 3.48 -0.87
N GLN A 60 1.92 3.22 -1.33
CA GLN A 60 1.64 2.15 -2.27
C GLN A 60 1.79 2.63 -3.72
N ALA A 61 2.33 1.81 -4.61
CA ALA A 61 2.44 2.20 -6.03
C ALA A 61 1.09 2.11 -6.76
N ALA A 62 0.89 2.98 -7.76
CA ALA A 62 -0.24 2.93 -8.70
C ALA A 62 -0.46 1.55 -9.36
N SER A 63 0.58 0.72 -9.45
CA SER A 63 0.47 -0.66 -9.94
C SER A 63 -0.50 -1.53 -9.14
N GLY A 64 -0.79 -1.20 -7.88
CA GLY A 64 -1.82 -1.86 -7.08
C GLY A 64 -3.24 -1.73 -7.65
N GLY A 65 -3.54 -0.64 -8.37
CA GLY A 65 -4.78 -0.47 -9.12
C GLY A 65 -4.75 -1.13 -10.50
N GLY A 66 -3.58 -1.58 -10.97
CA GLY A 66 -3.39 -2.21 -12.27
C GLY A 66 -2.94 -1.26 -13.39
N ALA A 67 -2.76 -1.81 -14.60
CA ALA A 67 -2.08 -1.12 -15.70
C ALA A 67 -2.77 0.20 -16.16
N ARG A 68 -4.09 0.29 -16.04
CA ARG A 68 -4.82 1.53 -16.40
C ARG A 68 -4.48 2.69 -15.46
N HIS A 69 -4.41 2.43 -14.16
CA HIS A 69 -3.99 3.40 -13.14
C HIS A 69 -2.55 3.87 -13.36
N MET A 70 -1.63 2.96 -13.74
CA MET A 70 -0.26 3.35 -14.07
C MET A 70 -0.19 4.28 -15.29
N ARG A 71 -0.98 4.01 -16.32
CA ARG A 71 -1.07 4.88 -17.49
C ARG A 71 -1.65 6.25 -17.12
N GLU A 72 -2.72 6.28 -16.34
CA GLU A 72 -3.31 7.53 -15.85
C GLU A 72 -2.30 8.38 -15.08
N LEU A 73 -1.51 7.79 -14.18
CA LEU A 73 -0.45 8.49 -13.46
C LEU A 73 0.58 9.12 -14.41
N LEU A 74 1.07 8.36 -15.39
CA LEU A 74 2.05 8.86 -16.37
C LEU A 74 1.45 9.96 -17.25
N THR A 75 0.19 9.85 -17.65
CA THR A 75 -0.50 10.89 -18.41
C THR A 75 -0.66 12.16 -17.58
N GLN A 76 -1.08 12.06 -16.31
CA GLN A 76 -1.15 13.22 -15.41
C GLN A 76 0.23 13.90 -15.27
N MET A 77 1.31 13.14 -15.09
CA MET A 77 2.68 13.70 -15.06
C MET A 77 3.03 14.47 -16.35
N GLY A 78 2.66 13.93 -17.51
CA GLY A 78 2.85 14.60 -18.80
C GLY A 78 2.07 15.91 -18.92
N HIS A 79 0.82 15.96 -18.45
CA HIS A 79 0.02 17.17 -18.44
C HIS A 79 0.62 18.26 -17.54
N LEU A 80 1.02 17.89 -16.32
CA LEU A 80 1.63 18.84 -15.38
C LEU A 80 2.93 19.42 -15.93
N TYR A 81 3.83 18.58 -16.44
CA TYR A 81 5.07 19.03 -17.06
C TYR A 81 4.81 19.92 -18.29
N GLY A 82 3.95 19.46 -19.21
CA GLY A 82 3.64 20.18 -20.45
C GLY A 82 3.05 21.57 -20.21
N HIS A 83 2.29 21.75 -19.12
CA HIS A 83 1.66 23.03 -18.79
C HIS A 83 2.62 24.12 -18.33
N VAL A 84 3.83 23.76 -17.90
CA VAL A 84 4.86 24.70 -17.40
C VAL A 84 6.21 24.52 -18.10
N ALA A 85 6.24 23.83 -19.24
CA ALA A 85 7.47 23.49 -19.93
C ALA A 85 8.28 24.72 -20.36
N ASP A 86 7.61 25.79 -20.81
CA ASP A 86 8.25 27.03 -21.24
C ASP A 86 8.89 27.77 -20.06
N GLU A 87 8.20 27.84 -18.91
CA GLU A 87 8.76 28.43 -17.69
C GLU A 87 9.92 27.60 -17.15
N LEU A 88 9.83 26.27 -17.18
CA LEU A 88 10.91 25.39 -16.75
C LEU A 88 12.16 25.52 -17.64
N ALA A 89 11.99 25.81 -18.93
CA ALA A 89 13.10 26.07 -19.85
C ALA A 89 13.79 27.42 -19.60
N ASN A 90 13.14 28.35 -18.89
CA ASN A 90 13.69 29.65 -18.56
C ASN A 90 14.21 29.69 -17.11
N PRO A 91 15.54 29.76 -16.87
CA PRO A 91 16.09 29.76 -15.51
C PRO A 91 15.76 31.02 -14.70
N SER A 92 15.26 32.08 -15.34
CA SER A 92 14.82 33.31 -14.68
C SER A 92 13.33 33.32 -14.34
N SER A 93 12.59 32.27 -14.67
CA SER A 93 11.16 32.17 -14.33
C SER A 93 10.94 32.10 -12.82
N ALA A 94 9.85 32.70 -12.35
CA ALA A 94 9.52 32.68 -10.93
C ALA A 94 8.91 31.34 -10.55
N ILE A 95 9.55 30.62 -9.61
CA ILE A 95 9.09 29.30 -9.17
C ILE A 95 7.66 29.31 -8.59
N LEU A 96 7.24 30.42 -7.97
CA LEU A 96 5.88 30.57 -7.45
C LEU A 96 4.83 30.70 -8.54
N ASP A 97 5.20 31.17 -9.74
CA ASP A 97 4.28 31.22 -10.87
C ASP A 97 4.12 29.83 -11.49
N ILE A 98 5.21 29.05 -11.56
CA ILE A 98 5.19 27.64 -11.97
C ILE A 98 4.29 26.82 -11.04
N GLU A 99 4.52 26.91 -9.72
CA GLU A 99 3.72 26.19 -8.73
C GLU A 99 2.24 26.56 -8.82
N ARG A 100 1.92 27.85 -8.95
CA ARG A 100 0.53 28.30 -9.08
C ARG A 100 -0.15 27.73 -10.32
N LYS A 101 0.56 27.67 -11.46
CA LYS A 101 0.04 27.06 -12.70
C LYS A 101 -0.22 25.56 -12.52
N VAL A 102 0.74 24.84 -11.96
CA VAL A 102 0.61 23.41 -11.64
C VAL A 102 -0.60 23.17 -10.71
N THR A 103 -0.69 23.88 -9.59
CA THR A 103 -1.79 23.74 -8.63
C THR A 103 -3.15 24.11 -9.22
N THR A 104 -3.19 25.12 -10.11
CA THR A 104 -4.42 25.49 -10.83
C THR A 104 -4.87 24.37 -11.76
N LEU A 105 -3.97 23.83 -12.57
CA LEU A 105 -4.28 22.71 -13.47
C LEU A 105 -4.71 21.46 -12.69
N THR A 106 -4.04 21.14 -11.58
CA THR A 106 -4.42 20.00 -10.73
C THR A 106 -5.87 20.11 -10.23
N ARG A 107 -6.36 21.33 -10.01
CA ARG A 107 -7.72 21.59 -9.49
C ARG A 107 -8.74 21.95 -10.56
N SER A 108 -8.35 22.11 -11.83
CA SER A 108 -9.26 22.58 -12.89
C SER A 108 -10.23 21.51 -13.37
N GLY A 109 -9.95 20.23 -13.09
CA GLY A 109 -10.71 19.09 -13.62
C GLY A 109 -10.27 18.66 -15.02
N GLU A 110 -9.20 19.24 -15.57
CA GLU A 110 -8.65 18.87 -16.88
C GLU A 110 -7.73 17.64 -16.82
N LEU A 111 -7.22 17.29 -15.63
CA LEU A 111 -6.40 16.09 -15.47
C LEU A 111 -7.27 14.83 -15.59
N PRO A 112 -6.80 13.78 -16.29
CA PRO A 112 -7.53 12.52 -16.37
C PRO A 112 -7.52 11.84 -15.01
N VAL A 113 -8.72 11.59 -14.46
CA VAL A 113 -8.93 10.99 -13.13
C VAL A 113 -9.96 9.86 -13.18
N ASP A 114 -10.17 9.25 -14.35
CA ASP A 114 -11.22 8.25 -14.57
C ASP A 114 -11.04 7.00 -13.69
N ASN A 115 -9.79 6.65 -13.36
CA ASN A 115 -9.47 5.47 -12.55
C ASN A 115 -9.31 5.83 -11.07
N PHE A 116 -8.57 6.89 -10.72
CA PHE A 116 -8.34 7.28 -9.32
C PHE A 116 -9.46 8.12 -8.70
N GLY A 117 -10.31 8.75 -9.51
CA GLY A 117 -11.33 9.72 -9.08
C GLY A 117 -10.78 11.10 -8.70
N VAL A 118 -9.50 11.19 -8.33
CA VAL A 118 -8.79 12.42 -7.97
C VAL A 118 -7.35 12.41 -8.52
N PRO A 119 -6.68 13.57 -8.65
CA PRO A 119 -5.30 13.63 -9.11
C PRO A 119 -4.33 12.88 -8.18
N LEU A 120 -3.43 12.10 -8.76
CA LEU A 120 -2.35 11.40 -8.06
C LEU A 120 -0.98 12.02 -8.34
N ALA A 121 -0.70 12.46 -9.58
CA ALA A 121 0.57 13.11 -9.89
C ALA A 121 0.73 14.41 -9.09
N GLY A 122 1.84 14.54 -8.35
CA GLY A 122 2.07 15.68 -7.45
C GLY A 122 1.20 15.68 -6.18
N SER A 123 0.50 14.58 -5.89
CA SER A 123 -0.45 14.44 -4.78
C SER A 123 -0.30 13.07 -4.09
N LEU A 124 -1.22 12.75 -3.18
CA LEU A 124 -1.40 11.44 -2.56
C LEU A 124 -2.88 11.16 -2.30
N ILE A 125 -3.24 9.88 -2.19
CA ILE A 125 -4.60 9.45 -1.82
C ILE A 125 -4.50 8.66 -0.50
N PRO A 126 -5.03 9.19 0.62
CA PRO A 126 -4.90 8.57 1.94
C PRO A 126 -6.01 7.55 2.24
N TRP A 127 -6.59 6.93 1.21
CA TRP A 127 -7.65 5.93 1.35
C TRP A 127 -7.58 4.95 0.18
N ILE A 128 -7.47 3.65 0.47
CA ILE A 128 -7.36 2.59 -0.55
C ILE A 128 -8.41 1.53 -0.26
N ASP A 129 -9.21 1.17 -1.27
CA ASP A 129 -10.31 0.20 -1.17
C ASP A 129 -11.48 0.72 -0.29
N LYS A 130 -12.50 -0.11 -0.09
CA LYS A 130 -13.77 0.27 0.54
C LYS A 130 -13.60 0.70 2.01
N GLN A 131 -14.42 1.65 2.45
CA GLN A 131 -14.58 1.95 3.88
C GLN A 131 -15.30 0.81 4.61
N LEU A 132 -14.85 0.52 5.83
CA LEU A 132 -15.47 -0.42 6.77
C LEU A 132 -16.13 0.33 7.94
N ASP A 133 -17.03 -0.34 8.66
CA ASP A 133 -17.82 0.26 9.75
C ASP A 133 -16.97 0.74 10.93
N ASN A 134 -15.79 0.14 11.11
CA ASN A 134 -14.84 0.50 12.18
C ASN A 134 -13.95 1.70 11.82
N GLY A 135 -14.22 2.38 10.70
CA GLY A 135 -13.46 3.54 10.24
C GLY A 135 -12.16 3.20 9.50
N GLN A 136 -11.81 1.92 9.35
CA GLN A 136 -10.67 1.50 8.54
C GLN A 136 -11.04 1.42 7.06
N SER A 137 -10.03 1.58 6.20
CA SER A 137 -10.11 1.08 4.83
C SER A 137 -9.98 -0.45 4.80
N ARG A 138 -10.54 -1.09 3.78
CA ARG A 138 -10.39 -2.55 3.61
C ARG A 138 -8.93 -2.94 3.43
N GLU A 139 -8.10 -2.07 2.88
CA GLU A 139 -6.67 -2.31 2.73
C GLU A 139 -5.93 -2.29 4.08
N GLU A 140 -6.29 -1.38 4.99
CA GLU A 140 -5.80 -1.37 6.38
C GLU A 140 -6.17 -2.65 7.13
N TRP A 141 -7.43 -3.06 7.00
CA TRP A 141 -7.95 -4.25 7.68
C TRP A 141 -7.22 -5.53 7.25
N LYS A 142 -6.88 -5.65 5.96
CA LYS A 142 -6.10 -6.79 5.43
C LYS A 142 -4.75 -6.90 6.13
N GLY A 143 -4.14 -5.78 6.52
CA GLY A 143 -2.88 -5.74 7.27
C GLY A 143 -2.90 -6.67 8.49
N GLN A 144 -3.82 -6.43 9.42
CA GLN A 144 -3.95 -7.28 10.60
C GLN A 144 -4.46 -8.68 10.26
N ALA A 145 -5.51 -8.77 9.44
CA ALA A 145 -6.22 -10.01 9.20
C ALA A 145 -5.35 -11.05 8.50
N GLU A 146 -4.59 -10.64 7.49
CA GLU A 146 -3.74 -11.54 6.72
C GLU A 146 -2.42 -11.85 7.43
N THR A 147 -1.80 -10.90 8.14
CA THR A 147 -0.58 -11.17 8.92
C THR A 147 -0.82 -12.29 9.94
N ASN A 148 -1.88 -12.17 10.75
CA ASN A 148 -2.18 -13.16 11.77
C ASN A 148 -2.54 -14.53 11.16
N LYS A 149 -3.19 -14.55 9.98
CA LYS A 149 -3.51 -15.78 9.27
C LYS A 149 -2.30 -16.46 8.61
N ILE A 150 -1.37 -15.68 8.04
CA ILE A 150 -0.13 -16.21 7.44
C ILE A 150 0.73 -16.85 8.53
N LEU A 151 0.89 -16.17 9.66
CA LEU A 151 1.73 -16.60 10.77
C LEU A 151 1.08 -17.67 11.66
N ASN A 152 -0.22 -17.97 11.48
CA ASN A 152 -0.99 -18.90 12.32
C ASN A 152 -0.81 -18.64 13.83
N THR A 153 -0.84 -17.36 14.21
CA THR A 153 -0.56 -16.89 15.58
C THR A 153 -1.61 -17.36 16.60
N SER A 154 -1.15 -17.66 17.82
CA SER A 154 -2.03 -18.05 18.95
C SER A 154 -2.73 -16.84 19.59
N SER A 155 -2.09 -15.67 19.52
CA SER A 155 -2.63 -14.39 19.98
C SER A 155 -2.56 -13.37 18.86
N VAL A 156 -3.55 -12.47 18.79
CA VAL A 156 -3.65 -11.50 17.71
C VAL A 156 -2.58 -10.43 17.89
N ILE A 157 -1.64 -10.37 16.95
CA ILE A 157 -0.74 -9.23 16.80
C ILE A 157 -1.55 -8.06 16.28
N ASN A 158 -1.63 -7.00 17.09
CA ASN A 158 -2.44 -5.84 16.77
C ASN A 158 -1.74 -4.93 15.76
N HIS A 159 -2.51 -4.49 14.77
CA HIS A 159 -2.11 -3.45 13.83
C HIS A 159 -3.03 -2.24 14.05
N PRO A 160 -2.73 -1.35 15.02
CA PRO A 160 -3.50 -0.14 15.20
C PRO A 160 -3.52 0.65 13.90
N SER A 161 -4.67 1.29 13.60
CA SER A 161 -4.94 1.99 12.34
C SER A 161 -3.73 2.82 11.88
N GLY A 162 -3.10 2.37 10.81
CA GLY A 162 -1.96 3.04 10.18
C GLY A 162 -2.42 4.08 9.16
N ARG A 163 -1.51 4.94 8.67
CA ARG A 163 -1.81 5.86 7.56
C ARG A 163 -1.39 5.24 6.24
N TRP A 164 -2.36 4.89 5.40
CA TRP A 164 -2.09 4.23 4.11
C TRP A 164 -2.23 5.24 2.98
N PHE A 165 -1.12 5.53 2.32
CA PHE A 165 -1.05 6.45 1.20
C PHE A 165 -0.80 5.70 -0.10
N MET A 166 -1.42 6.14 -1.20
CA MET A 166 -1.01 5.78 -2.56
C MET A 166 -0.02 6.84 -3.10
N CYS A 167 1.08 6.38 -3.70
CA CYS A 167 2.20 7.12 -4.29
C CYS A 167 2.70 6.43 -5.58
N ALA A 168 3.79 6.94 -6.17
CA ALA A 168 4.38 6.36 -7.39
C ALA A 168 5.18 5.05 -7.15
N CYS A 169 5.80 4.89 -5.98
CA CYS A 169 6.61 3.72 -5.59
C CYS A 169 6.07 3.07 -4.31
N ARG A 170 6.35 1.76 -4.12
CA ARG A 170 6.03 1.04 -2.89
C ARG A 170 7.09 1.33 -1.81
N GLY A 171 6.70 1.99 -0.73
CA GLY A 171 7.48 2.16 0.49
C GLY A 171 6.63 1.81 1.70
N ILE A 172 7.26 1.30 2.76
CA ILE A 172 6.61 1.02 4.04
C ILE A 172 7.46 1.70 5.11
N ALA A 173 6.88 2.67 5.80
CA ALA A 173 7.47 3.29 6.98
C ALA A 173 6.87 2.64 8.23
N LEU A 174 7.74 2.15 9.11
CA LEU A 174 7.39 1.54 10.38
C LEU A 174 7.86 2.48 11.49
N PRO A 175 6.98 3.30 12.08
CA PRO A 175 7.34 4.01 13.30
C PRO A 175 7.51 2.98 14.43
N GLN A 176 8.77 2.56 14.66
CA GLN A 176 9.27 1.72 15.78
C GLN A 176 8.30 0.61 16.25
N PRO A 177 8.47 -0.65 15.84
CA PRO A 177 7.67 -1.74 16.40
C PRO A 177 7.88 -1.82 17.91
N GLY A 178 6.80 -2.11 18.66
CA GLY A 178 6.92 -2.46 20.08
C GLY A 178 7.62 -3.82 20.18
N ILE A 179 8.81 -3.84 20.80
CA ILE A 179 9.60 -5.06 21.01
C ILE A 179 9.46 -5.48 22.48
N HIS A 180 9.22 -6.78 22.72
CA HIS A 180 9.28 -7.35 24.06
C HIS A 180 10.72 -7.25 24.60
N TYR A 181 10.91 -6.56 25.73
CA TYR A 181 12.15 -6.55 26.50
C TYR A 181 12.13 -7.64 27.57
#